data_AF-A0A5N7AX65-F1
#
_entry.id   AF-A0A5N7AX65-F1
#
_cell.length_a   1.000
_cell.length_b   1.000
_cell.length_c   1.000
_cell.angle_alpha   90.00
_cell.angle_beta   90.00
_cell.angle_gamma   90.00
#
_symmetry.space_group_name_H-M   'P 1'
#
loop_
_entity.id
_entity.type
_entity.pdbx_description
1 polymer ?
#
loop_
_entity_poly.entity_id
_entity_poly.type
_entity_poly.pdbx_seq_one_letter_code
_entity_poly.pdbx_strand_id
1 'polypeptide(L)'
;MFVLARLVRCRSHPVRSITRAVTPLNPALIPRTFSTSRDVAHPSTESSELFEYTSGRWIYNEAVRLAERRRVFNVPELKRLAAESVNQGVNDVARFEKLAEGGFNRTFLVTMNDGFQFIARVPYPITEPKYFVVASEVATLDFLRLHGLPVPKVFGYSATTENAAGTEYIFLEYIHGRDLSDLWFDLSEDACSTIIKNIVDLEARLFRLQFPASGSLYYTTDLQSKTDRPPVLIEDPPSNGRFSIGPDTTLRLWFGKRRELQVDRGPYMTAEAAMTAGAKKELAYLAKFGKALQPLQPIYRELYNYQEASHLDHIKNLENYLCVAPHLVPENIKFLCKPTIRHPDLQPSNILVSNDLKITGLIDWQHCSILPLFLQCGFPDSIQNYGDEVSESLETPRLPDDFDSLNDSNQSEQLEILRRRHIHYFYAWHSATLNSIHGIALDHDLSILKRKIFSHASEPWEGDNVSLKADLIYLAQNWGKLSSPSSGTSAGVCPLEYPPDEASACLDLNAEQLESDEELQIFRNYVGVGPDGWVPSDRYHGSKERELKLKELALEAAKSEEDRVKISENWIFNDFNEEIYR
;
A
#
# COMPACT_ATOMS: atom_id res chain seq x y z
N MET A 1 11.16 -0.90 -30.15
CA MET A 1 12.41 -0.49 -30.84
C MET A 1 13.30 0.32 -29.89
N PHE A 2 13.56 -0.21 -28.69
CA PHE A 2 14.16 0.53 -27.55
C PHE A 2 15.33 -0.22 -26.87
N VAL A 3 15.94 -1.20 -27.54
CA VAL A 3 16.91 -2.12 -26.90
C VAL A 3 18.38 -1.81 -27.21
N LEU A 4 18.71 -0.81 -28.04
CA LEU A 4 20.09 -0.64 -28.55
C LEU A 4 20.83 0.64 -28.16
N ALA A 5 20.35 1.41 -27.18
CA ALA A 5 21.10 2.55 -26.62
C ALA A 5 21.77 2.26 -25.26
N ARG A 6 21.65 1.03 -24.72
CA ARG A 6 22.41 0.55 -23.56
C ARG A 6 23.86 0.31 -24.01
N LEU A 7 24.77 1.27 -23.80
CA LEU A 7 26.19 1.01 -23.46
C LEU A 7 27.11 2.24 -23.35
N VAL A 8 26.67 3.47 -23.64
CA VAL A 8 27.62 4.62 -23.66
C VAL A 8 27.13 5.79 -22.80
N ARG A 9 27.00 5.54 -21.49
CA ARG A 9 27.18 6.52 -20.40
C ARG A 9 27.14 5.86 -19.01
N CYS A 10 27.71 4.66 -18.87
CA CYS A 10 27.99 4.11 -17.53
C CYS A 10 29.13 4.91 -16.89
N ARG A 11 28.79 6.01 -16.18
CA ARG A 11 29.64 6.44 -15.08
C ARG A 11 29.61 5.31 -14.05
N SER A 12 30.80 4.98 -13.60
CA SER A 12 31.11 3.73 -12.96
C SER A 12 30.64 3.75 -11.51
N HIS A 13 29.40 3.32 -11.24
CA HIS A 13 28.85 3.21 -9.88
C HIS A 13 29.62 2.18 -9.04
N PRO A 14 30.07 2.53 -7.82
CA PRO A 14 30.63 1.56 -6.87
C PRO A 14 29.60 0.49 -6.46
N VAL A 15 28.32 0.89 -6.39
CA VAL A 15 27.20 0.07 -5.90
C VAL A 15 26.88 -1.13 -6.81
N ARG A 16 26.99 -0.96 -8.13
CA ARG A 16 26.79 -2.05 -9.12
C ARG A 16 27.78 -3.22 -9.01
N SER A 17 28.96 -3.00 -8.41
CA SER A 17 29.91 -4.10 -8.17
C SER A 17 29.45 -5.02 -7.03
N ILE A 18 28.59 -4.53 -6.14
CA ILE A 18 28.17 -5.21 -4.92
C ILE A 18 27.01 -6.16 -5.19
N THR A 19 26.09 -5.80 -6.10
CA THR A 19 24.94 -6.65 -6.45
C THR A 19 25.35 -8.02 -6.98
N ARG A 20 26.51 -8.12 -7.65
CA ARG A 20 27.09 -9.41 -8.09
C ARG A 20 27.74 -10.23 -6.97
N ALA A 21 28.10 -9.62 -5.85
CA ALA A 21 28.78 -10.26 -4.74
C ALA A 21 27.82 -10.74 -3.64
N VAL A 22 26.52 -10.52 -3.83
CA VAL A 22 25.49 -10.70 -2.81
C VAL A 22 24.48 -11.73 -3.31
N THR A 23 24.28 -12.80 -2.54
CA THR A 23 23.20 -13.77 -2.77
C THR A 23 21.97 -13.33 -1.97
N PRO A 24 20.89 -12.83 -2.60
CA PRO A 24 19.71 -12.39 -1.87
C PRO A 24 19.02 -13.56 -1.16
N LEU A 25 18.42 -13.31 0.01
CA LEU A 25 17.52 -14.30 0.62
C LEU A 25 16.24 -14.39 -0.20
N ASN A 26 15.59 -15.56 -0.15
CA ASN A 26 14.29 -15.74 -0.78
C ASN A 26 13.28 -14.73 -0.20
N PRO A 27 12.65 -13.88 -1.03
CA PRO A 27 11.70 -12.86 -0.58
C PRO A 27 10.47 -13.43 0.15
N ALA A 28 10.20 -14.74 0.06
CA ALA A 28 9.19 -15.46 0.82
C ALA A 28 9.30 -15.29 2.35
N LEU A 29 10.43 -14.79 2.86
CA LEU A 29 10.74 -14.69 4.29
C LEU A 29 10.46 -13.32 4.92
N ILE A 30 10.00 -12.33 4.16
CA ILE A 30 9.97 -10.92 4.57
C ILE A 30 8.60 -10.20 4.41
N PRO A 31 7.42 -10.84 4.43
CA PRO A 31 6.20 -10.07 4.70
C PRO A 31 6.20 -9.62 6.17
N ARG A 32 5.59 -8.47 6.45
CA ARG A 32 4.97 -8.24 7.77
C ARG A 32 3.79 -9.19 7.89
N THR A 33 4.05 -10.47 8.13
CA THR A 33 3.01 -11.40 8.56
C THR A 33 2.52 -10.90 9.92
N PHE A 34 1.20 -10.93 10.16
CA PHE A 34 0.67 -10.77 11.50
C PHE A 34 1.33 -11.84 12.40
N SER A 35 2.35 -11.44 13.15
CA SER A 35 3.11 -12.38 13.95
C SER A 35 2.25 -12.81 15.13
N THR A 36 1.72 -14.02 15.08
CA THR A 36 1.08 -14.63 16.24
C THR A 36 2.17 -15.06 17.21
N SER A 37 2.34 -14.33 18.32
CA SER A 37 3.21 -14.79 19.41
C SER A 37 2.64 -16.10 19.98
N ARG A 38 3.30 -17.23 19.72
CA ARG A 38 2.92 -18.55 20.26
C ARG A 38 3.68 -18.93 21.54
N ASP A 39 4.59 -18.08 22.02
CA ASP A 39 5.36 -18.40 23.22
C ASP A 39 4.61 -17.98 24.48
N VAL A 40 4.18 -19.01 25.24
CA VAL A 40 3.63 -18.89 26.59
C VAL A 40 4.75 -18.43 27.53
N ALA A 41 4.76 -17.14 27.89
CA ALA A 41 5.65 -16.59 28.90
C ALA A 41 4.99 -16.56 30.29
N HIS A 42 5.79 -16.84 31.32
CA HIS A 42 5.40 -16.94 32.74
C HIS A 42 4.94 -15.59 33.38
N PRO A 43 4.19 -15.63 34.51
CA PRO A 43 3.20 -14.59 34.88
C PRO A 43 3.73 -13.30 35.53
N SER A 44 5.01 -12.95 35.43
CA SER A 44 5.57 -11.82 36.21
C SER A 44 5.88 -10.54 35.42
N THR A 45 5.70 -10.52 34.09
CA THR A 45 5.96 -9.36 33.20
C THR A 45 4.73 -8.88 32.40
N GLU A 46 3.53 -9.41 32.68
CA GLU A 46 2.30 -9.20 31.86
C GLU A 46 1.90 -7.75 31.61
N SER A 47 2.30 -6.79 32.46
CA SER A 47 1.86 -5.39 32.32
C SER A 47 2.51 -4.63 31.17
N SER A 48 3.75 -4.95 30.76
CA SER A 48 4.46 -4.12 29.76
C SER A 48 4.17 -4.55 28.33
N GLU A 49 4.02 -5.84 28.09
CA GLU A 49 3.92 -6.41 26.74
C GLU A 49 2.61 -6.06 26.01
N LEU A 50 1.57 -5.70 26.77
CA LEU A 50 0.29 -5.21 26.22
C LEU A 50 0.40 -3.81 25.61
N PHE A 51 1.41 -3.03 26.02
CA PHE A 51 1.58 -1.62 25.62
C PHE A 51 2.71 -1.42 24.61
N GLU A 52 3.74 -2.27 24.64
CA GLU A 52 4.92 -2.20 23.78
C GLU A 52 4.76 -3.04 22.49
N TYR A 53 5.39 -2.57 21.41
CA TYR A 53 5.52 -3.33 20.18
C TYR A 53 6.63 -4.38 20.34
N THR A 54 6.31 -5.67 20.17
CA THR A 54 7.26 -6.77 20.41
C THR A 54 7.39 -7.73 19.23
N SER A 55 6.50 -7.63 18.24
CA SER A 55 6.45 -8.56 17.09
C SER A 55 7.62 -8.41 16.12
N GLY A 56 8.33 -7.29 16.15
CA GLY A 56 9.54 -7.10 15.36
C GLY A 56 10.30 -5.84 15.75
N ARG A 57 11.42 -5.63 15.06
CA ARG A 57 12.37 -4.56 15.29
C ARG A 57 12.67 -3.85 13.97
N TRP A 58 13.34 -2.70 14.04
CA TRP A 58 13.75 -1.94 12.86
C TRP A 58 15.26 -1.76 12.85
N ILE A 59 15.88 -1.99 11.70
CA ILE A 59 17.35 -1.87 11.57
C ILE A 59 17.85 -0.42 11.52
N TYR A 60 16.94 0.54 11.34
CA TYR A 60 17.13 1.99 11.43
C TYR A 60 15.88 2.68 12.01
N ASN A 61 16.04 3.87 12.58
CA ASN A 61 15.04 4.69 13.25
C ASN A 61 14.20 3.94 14.31
N GLU A 62 14.76 2.89 14.93
CA GLU A 62 14.03 1.96 15.80
C GLU A 62 13.32 2.65 16.96
N ALA A 63 14.00 3.54 17.67
CA ALA A 63 13.42 4.25 18.81
C ALA A 63 12.17 5.06 18.41
N VAL A 64 12.18 5.65 17.20
CA VAL A 64 11.05 6.39 16.65
C VAL A 64 9.91 5.43 16.31
N ARG A 65 10.20 4.32 15.63
CA ARG A 65 9.21 3.30 15.24
C ARG A 65 8.51 2.65 16.44
N LEU A 66 9.25 2.41 17.53
CA LEU A 66 8.73 1.89 18.79
C LEU A 66 7.87 2.94 19.51
N ALA A 67 8.33 4.19 19.60
CA ALA A 67 7.56 5.27 20.23
C ALA A 67 6.21 5.53 19.52
N GLU A 68 6.21 5.50 18.18
CA GLU A 68 5.02 5.62 17.33
C GLU A 68 3.96 4.54 17.58
N ARG A 69 4.38 3.37 18.09
CA ARG A 69 3.54 2.17 18.31
C ARG A 69 3.31 1.86 19.78
N ARG A 70 3.93 2.63 20.69
CA ARG A 70 3.68 2.51 22.12
C ARG A 70 2.34 3.13 22.46
N ARG A 71 1.45 2.35 23.05
CA ARG A 71 0.09 2.80 23.42
C ARG A 71 -0.28 2.25 24.79
N VAL A 72 -0.50 3.15 25.75
CA VAL A 72 -1.01 2.83 27.07
C VAL A 72 -2.52 3.08 27.09
N PHE A 73 -3.27 2.14 27.66
CA PHE A 73 -4.73 2.21 27.78
C PHE A 73 -5.19 1.44 29.02
N ASN A 74 -6.43 1.65 29.45
CA ASN A 74 -7.02 0.99 30.61
C ASN A 74 -7.51 -0.42 30.24
N VAL A 75 -6.67 -1.43 30.51
CA VAL A 75 -6.93 -2.83 30.19
C VAL A 75 -8.21 -3.37 30.87
N PRO A 76 -8.45 -3.19 32.19
CA PRO A 76 -9.70 -3.59 32.82
C PRO A 76 -10.96 -3.01 32.15
N GLU A 77 -10.95 -1.72 31.82
CA GLU A 77 -12.09 -1.08 31.15
C GLU A 77 -12.26 -1.56 29.72
N LEU A 78 -11.17 -1.80 28.98
CA LEU A 78 -11.27 -2.39 27.64
C LEU A 78 -11.89 -3.80 27.69
N LYS A 79 -11.51 -4.64 28.67
CA LYS A 79 -12.12 -5.95 28.87
C LYS A 79 -13.62 -5.85 29.19
N ARG A 80 -14.01 -4.89 30.04
CA ARG A 80 -15.42 -4.64 30.36
C ARG A 80 -16.22 -4.23 29.11
N LEU A 81 -15.72 -3.27 28.35
CA LEU A 81 -16.34 -2.81 27.10
C LEU A 81 -16.41 -3.93 26.05
N ALA A 82 -15.38 -4.77 25.97
CA ALA A 82 -15.34 -5.94 25.10
C ALA A 82 -16.45 -6.94 25.44
N ALA A 83 -16.58 -7.32 26.72
CA ALA A 83 -17.63 -8.23 27.17
C ALA A 83 -19.04 -7.67 26.94
N GLU A 84 -19.25 -6.37 27.23
CA GLU A 84 -20.53 -5.69 27.00
C GLU A 84 -20.92 -5.67 25.52
N SER A 85 -19.96 -5.53 24.61
CA SER A 85 -20.22 -5.54 23.16
C SER A 85 -20.83 -6.85 22.65
N VAL A 86 -20.67 -7.94 23.41
CA VAL A 86 -21.24 -9.27 23.10
C VAL A 86 -22.30 -9.69 24.12
N ASN A 87 -22.85 -8.74 24.88
CA ASN A 87 -23.88 -8.94 25.91
C ASN A 87 -23.47 -9.92 27.03
N GLN A 88 -22.19 -9.91 27.41
CA GLN A 88 -21.66 -10.70 28.52
C GLN A 88 -21.06 -9.79 29.61
N GLY A 89 -20.84 -10.33 30.81
CA GLY A 89 -20.23 -9.61 31.92
C GLY A 89 -18.69 -9.64 31.86
N VAL A 90 -18.02 -8.65 32.47
CA VAL A 90 -16.55 -8.64 32.53
C VAL A 90 -15.96 -9.88 33.23
N ASN A 91 -16.68 -10.47 34.18
CA ASN A 91 -16.29 -11.70 34.86
C ASN A 91 -16.35 -12.93 33.93
N ASP A 92 -16.97 -12.80 32.76
CA ASP A 92 -17.03 -13.84 31.74
C ASP A 92 -15.81 -13.84 30.83
N VAL A 93 -14.92 -12.83 30.91
CA VAL A 93 -13.67 -12.79 30.14
C VAL A 93 -12.66 -13.75 30.77
N ALA A 94 -12.48 -14.91 30.14
CA ALA A 94 -11.53 -15.94 30.58
C ALA A 94 -10.08 -15.54 30.30
N ARG A 95 -9.80 -15.03 29.09
CA ARG A 95 -8.46 -14.67 28.63
C ARG A 95 -8.49 -13.42 27.76
N PHE A 96 -7.41 -12.65 27.83
CA PHE A 96 -7.16 -11.47 27.01
C PHE A 96 -5.68 -11.45 26.67
N GLU A 97 -5.35 -11.81 25.43
CA GLU A 97 -3.99 -12.13 25.02
C GLU A 97 -3.63 -11.31 23.78
N LYS A 98 -2.39 -10.84 23.68
CA LYS A 98 -1.94 -10.17 22.46
C LYS A 98 -1.87 -11.20 21.34
N LEU A 99 -2.66 -11.00 20.29
CA LEU A 99 -2.74 -11.93 19.17
C LEU A 99 -1.72 -11.57 18.10
N ALA A 100 -1.69 -10.31 17.67
CA ALA A 100 -0.83 -9.87 16.58
C ALA A 100 -0.59 -8.36 16.62
N GLU A 101 0.45 -7.91 15.93
CA GLU A 101 0.78 -6.50 15.74
C GLU A 101 1.07 -6.25 14.26
N GLY A 102 0.43 -5.23 13.70
CA GLY A 102 0.60 -4.82 12.31
C GLY A 102 1.31 -3.47 12.17
N GLY A 103 1.24 -2.86 10.99
CA GLY A 103 1.81 -1.53 10.75
C GLY A 103 1.12 -0.41 11.54
N PHE A 104 -0.19 -0.53 11.74
CA PHE A 104 -1.07 0.51 12.27
C PHE A 104 -1.85 0.11 13.53
N ASN A 105 -1.96 -1.18 13.83
CA ASN A 105 -2.82 -1.64 14.92
C ASN A 105 -2.17 -2.75 15.75
N ARG A 106 -2.53 -2.80 17.03
CA ARG A 106 -2.36 -3.95 17.90
C ARG A 106 -3.67 -4.70 18.03
N THR A 107 -3.60 -6.02 17.99
CA THR A 107 -4.75 -6.91 18.02
C THR A 107 -4.65 -7.86 19.19
N PHE A 108 -5.73 -7.97 19.97
CA PHE A 108 -5.86 -8.88 21.10
C PHE A 108 -6.95 -9.91 20.83
N LEU A 109 -6.71 -11.15 21.23
CA LEU A 109 -7.72 -12.20 21.28
C LEU A 109 -8.40 -12.15 22.65
N VAL A 110 -9.71 -11.99 22.63
CA VAL A 110 -10.58 -12.07 23.81
C VAL A 110 -11.26 -13.43 23.79
N THR A 111 -11.08 -14.22 24.84
CA THR A 111 -11.77 -15.51 25.01
C THR A 111 -12.70 -15.44 26.21
N MET A 112 -13.97 -15.75 25.99
CA MET A 112 -15.00 -15.80 27.03
C MET A 112 -15.03 -17.18 27.70
N ASN A 113 -15.64 -17.28 28.88
CA ASN A 113 -15.76 -18.52 29.66
C ASN A 113 -16.57 -19.62 28.94
N ASP A 114 -17.48 -19.23 28.06
CA ASP A 114 -18.24 -20.14 27.19
C ASP A 114 -17.45 -20.64 25.96
N GLY A 115 -16.21 -20.17 25.80
CA GLY A 115 -15.33 -20.49 24.68
C GLY A 115 -15.51 -19.58 23.46
N PHE A 116 -16.43 -18.62 23.50
CA PHE A 116 -16.58 -17.63 22.42
C PHE A 116 -15.32 -16.76 22.30
N GLN A 117 -14.84 -16.59 21.07
CA GLN A 117 -13.62 -15.85 20.78
C GLN A 117 -13.88 -14.70 19.81
N PHE A 118 -13.30 -13.55 20.11
CA PHE A 118 -13.36 -12.37 19.27
C PHE A 118 -12.12 -11.51 19.45
N ILE A 119 -11.99 -10.51 18.58
CA ILE A 119 -10.84 -9.64 18.49
C ILE A 119 -11.13 -8.29 19.12
N ALA A 120 -10.18 -7.77 19.91
CA ALA A 120 -10.11 -6.36 20.25
C ALA A 120 -8.91 -5.73 19.52
N ARG A 121 -9.17 -4.80 18.61
CA ARG A 121 -8.14 -4.08 17.87
C ARG A 121 -8.01 -2.65 18.39
N VAL A 122 -6.77 -2.24 18.65
CA VAL A 122 -6.39 -0.91 19.17
C VAL A 122 -5.42 -0.26 18.18
N PRO A 123 -5.79 0.88 17.56
CA PRO A 123 -4.89 1.62 16.67
C PRO A 123 -3.68 2.20 17.40
N TYR A 124 -2.55 2.27 16.70
CA TYR A 124 -1.35 2.95 17.18
C TYR A 124 -1.47 4.47 17.04
N PRO A 125 -0.78 5.26 17.89
CA PRO A 125 -0.76 6.72 17.82
C PRO A 125 -0.36 7.31 16.46
N ILE A 126 0.43 6.58 15.67
CA ILE A 126 0.86 6.98 14.32
C ILE A 126 -0.24 6.92 13.25
N THR A 127 -1.36 6.24 13.55
CA THR A 127 -2.45 6.05 12.59
C THR A 127 -3.20 7.36 12.36
N GLU A 128 -3.27 7.79 11.10
CA GLU A 128 -3.93 9.03 10.69
C GLU A 128 -4.80 8.80 9.45
N PRO A 129 -6.02 9.36 9.38
CA PRO A 129 -6.65 10.26 10.34
C PRO A 129 -7.27 9.54 11.54
N LYS A 130 -6.95 9.98 12.77
CA LYS A 130 -7.38 9.31 14.03
C LYS A 130 -8.84 8.86 14.09
N TYR A 131 -9.77 9.80 14.21
CA TYR A 131 -11.20 9.48 14.36
C TYR A 131 -11.77 8.80 13.11
N PHE A 132 -11.42 9.35 11.94
CA PHE A 132 -12.02 8.96 10.67
C PHE A 132 -11.62 7.56 10.22
N VAL A 133 -10.41 7.09 10.53
CA VAL A 133 -9.98 5.74 10.12
C VAL A 133 -10.79 4.66 10.83
N VAL A 134 -11.06 4.83 12.14
CA VAL A 134 -11.84 3.87 12.93
C VAL A 134 -13.30 3.90 12.50
N ALA A 135 -13.90 5.09 12.42
CA ALA A 135 -15.30 5.25 12.02
C ALA A 135 -15.55 4.71 10.60
N SER A 136 -14.63 4.96 9.67
CA SER A 136 -14.80 4.53 8.29
C SER A 136 -14.64 3.03 8.11
N GLU A 137 -13.67 2.44 8.78
CA GLU A 137 -13.43 1.01 8.66
C GLU A 137 -14.60 0.20 9.21
N VAL A 138 -15.16 0.60 10.34
CA VAL A 138 -16.34 -0.05 10.94
C VAL A 138 -17.54 0.01 9.99
N ALA A 139 -17.82 1.18 9.42
CA ALA A 139 -18.90 1.33 8.43
C ALA A 139 -18.65 0.49 7.18
N THR A 140 -17.40 0.41 6.72
CA THR A 140 -17.00 -0.41 5.57
C THR A 140 -17.25 -1.89 5.84
N LEU A 141 -16.80 -2.42 6.98
CA LEU A 141 -17.01 -3.82 7.35
C LEU A 141 -18.50 -4.19 7.39
N ASP A 142 -19.31 -3.40 8.08
CA ASP A 142 -20.75 -3.66 8.18
C ASP A 142 -21.44 -3.55 6.81
N PHE A 143 -21.09 -2.56 5.99
CA PHE A 143 -21.62 -2.42 4.63
C PHE A 143 -21.30 -3.63 3.75
N LEU A 144 -20.04 -4.09 3.75
CA LEU A 144 -19.62 -5.22 2.93
C LEU A 144 -20.25 -6.52 3.39
N ARG A 145 -20.44 -6.69 4.71
CA ARG A 145 -21.13 -7.84 5.28
C ARG A 145 -22.61 -7.88 4.88
N LEU A 146 -23.30 -6.73 4.84
CA LEU A 146 -24.68 -6.64 4.33
C LEU A 146 -24.79 -7.09 2.86
N HIS A 147 -23.71 -6.94 2.09
CA HIS A 147 -23.62 -7.42 0.70
C HIS A 147 -23.03 -8.84 0.59
N GLY A 148 -22.97 -9.57 1.71
CA GLY A 148 -22.57 -10.97 1.79
C GLY A 148 -21.09 -11.23 1.52
N LEU A 149 -20.23 -10.22 1.64
CA LEU A 149 -18.79 -10.41 1.51
C LEU A 149 -18.21 -11.00 2.80
N PRO A 150 -17.18 -11.85 2.71
CA PRO A 150 -16.59 -12.53 3.85
C PRO A 150 -15.66 -11.57 4.60
N VAL A 151 -16.22 -10.62 5.36
CA VAL A 151 -15.47 -9.67 6.20
C VAL A 151 -15.87 -9.83 7.67
N PRO A 152 -15.00 -9.50 8.64
CA PRO A 152 -15.31 -9.64 10.07
C PRO A 152 -16.57 -8.88 10.48
N LYS A 153 -17.42 -9.49 11.31
CA LYS A 153 -18.52 -8.76 11.97
C LYS A 153 -17.97 -7.77 12.99
N VAL A 154 -18.56 -6.58 13.08
CA VAL A 154 -18.27 -5.62 14.15
C VAL A 154 -19.19 -5.89 15.35
N PHE A 155 -18.62 -5.99 16.55
CA PHE A 155 -19.36 -6.11 17.81
C PHE A 155 -19.51 -4.77 18.53
N GLY A 156 -18.54 -3.87 18.39
CA GLY A 156 -18.58 -2.53 18.96
C GLY A 156 -17.31 -1.76 18.65
N TYR A 157 -17.33 -0.44 18.81
CA TYR A 157 -16.15 0.40 18.55
C TYR A 157 -16.22 1.72 19.32
N SER A 158 -15.08 2.38 19.44
CA SER A 158 -15.00 3.80 19.80
C SER A 158 -13.94 4.46 18.93
N ALA A 159 -14.33 5.48 18.17
CA ALA A 159 -13.44 6.26 17.31
C ALA A 159 -12.73 7.42 18.06
N THR A 160 -12.96 7.55 19.37
CA THR A 160 -12.36 8.60 20.20
C THR A 160 -11.68 7.99 21.42
N THR A 161 -10.67 8.65 21.97
CA THR A 161 -10.11 8.29 23.28
C THR A 161 -11.01 8.66 24.46
N GLU A 162 -12.09 9.41 24.23
CA GLU A 162 -13.07 9.86 25.23
C GLU A 162 -14.02 8.71 25.65
N ASN A 163 -13.44 7.62 26.14
CA ASN A 163 -14.15 6.46 26.65
C ASN A 163 -13.38 5.86 27.84
N ALA A 164 -13.97 4.89 28.55
CA ALA A 164 -13.38 4.34 29.77
C ALA A 164 -12.03 3.61 29.55
N ALA A 165 -11.78 3.09 28.34
CA ALA A 165 -10.50 2.48 27.98
C ALA A 165 -9.38 3.52 27.76
N GLY A 166 -9.72 4.79 27.51
CA GLY A 166 -8.75 5.83 27.18
C GLY A 166 -8.08 5.65 25.82
N THR A 167 -8.63 4.82 24.94
CA THR A 167 -8.12 4.58 23.59
C THR A 167 -9.23 4.28 22.61
N GLU A 168 -9.04 4.60 21.33
CA GLU A 168 -9.86 4.08 20.25
C GLU A 168 -9.74 2.55 20.18
N TYR A 169 -10.83 1.88 19.78
CA TYR A 169 -10.86 0.43 19.63
C TYR A 169 -11.93 -0.01 18.65
N ILE A 170 -11.78 -1.23 18.12
CA ILE A 170 -12.81 -1.96 17.39
C ILE A 170 -12.84 -3.40 17.90
N PHE A 171 -14.03 -3.89 18.26
CA PHE A 171 -14.27 -5.28 18.58
C PHE A 171 -14.83 -6.01 17.35
N LEU A 172 -14.14 -7.06 16.91
CA LEU A 172 -14.38 -7.75 15.64
C LEU A 172 -14.55 -9.25 15.84
N GLU A 173 -15.28 -9.89 14.94
CA GLU A 173 -15.30 -11.35 14.79
C GLU A 173 -13.90 -11.92 14.59
N TYR A 174 -13.60 -12.99 15.32
CA TYR A 174 -12.43 -13.80 15.04
C TYR A 174 -12.76 -14.82 13.94
N ILE A 175 -12.32 -14.53 12.72
CA ILE A 175 -12.51 -15.43 11.57
C ILE A 175 -11.52 -16.58 11.68
N HIS A 176 -12.06 -17.80 11.65
CA HIS A 176 -11.25 -19.02 11.64
C HIS A 176 -10.86 -19.35 10.19
N GLY A 177 -9.56 -19.44 9.94
CA GLY A 177 -9.00 -19.75 8.62
C GLY A 177 -7.47 -19.82 8.67
N ARG A 178 -6.87 -20.34 7.61
CA ARG A 178 -5.42 -20.25 7.40
C ARG A 178 -5.12 -18.96 6.64
N ASP A 179 -4.04 -18.30 7.01
CA ASP A 179 -3.51 -17.17 6.27
C ASP A 179 -3.04 -17.65 4.88
N LEU A 180 -3.43 -16.98 3.80
CA LEU A 180 -3.03 -17.37 2.45
C LEU A 180 -1.52 -17.20 2.24
N SER A 181 -0.86 -16.27 2.94
CA SER A 181 0.59 -16.08 2.88
C SER A 181 1.37 -17.33 3.29
N ASP A 182 0.85 -18.12 4.24
CA ASP A 182 1.43 -19.40 4.66
C ASP A 182 1.42 -20.46 3.56
N LEU A 183 0.54 -20.32 2.56
CA LEU A 183 0.39 -21.25 1.46
C LEU A 183 0.95 -20.70 0.13
N TRP A 184 1.11 -19.38 0.02
CA TRP A 184 1.24 -18.63 -1.24
C TRP A 184 2.39 -19.09 -2.16
N PHE A 185 3.49 -19.55 -1.57
CA PHE A 185 4.67 -20.01 -2.32
C PHE A 185 4.65 -21.52 -2.58
N ASP A 186 3.75 -22.26 -1.93
CA ASP A 186 3.63 -23.73 -2.01
C ASP A 186 2.38 -24.18 -2.80
N LEU A 187 1.59 -23.24 -3.34
CA LEU A 187 0.42 -23.55 -4.16
C LEU A 187 0.85 -24.22 -5.47
N SER A 188 0.20 -25.34 -5.82
CA SER A 188 0.24 -25.87 -7.18
C SER A 188 -0.41 -24.89 -8.17
N GLU A 189 -0.15 -25.07 -9.46
CA GLU A 189 -0.73 -24.23 -10.51
C GLU A 189 -2.27 -24.21 -10.46
N ASP A 190 -2.92 -25.37 -10.32
CA ASP A 190 -4.38 -25.48 -10.21
C ASP A 190 -4.93 -24.79 -8.95
N ALA A 191 -4.23 -24.93 -7.82
CA ALA A 191 -4.60 -24.30 -6.56
C ALA A 191 -4.44 -22.78 -6.64
N CYS A 192 -3.37 -22.31 -7.27
CA CYS A 192 -3.11 -20.90 -7.53
C CYS A 192 -4.22 -20.31 -8.43
N SER A 193 -4.52 -20.94 -9.58
CA SER A 193 -5.60 -20.51 -10.45
C SER A 193 -6.95 -20.45 -9.71
N THR A 194 -7.25 -21.45 -8.88
CA THR A 194 -8.47 -21.47 -8.06
C THR A 194 -8.54 -20.29 -7.08
N ILE A 195 -7.45 -19.99 -6.38
CA ILE A 195 -7.38 -18.85 -5.46
C ILE A 195 -7.53 -17.52 -6.21
N ILE A 196 -6.80 -17.33 -7.30
CA ILE A 196 -6.88 -16.12 -8.12
C ILE A 196 -8.30 -15.92 -8.67
N LYS A 197 -8.94 -16.99 -9.13
CA LYS A 197 -10.35 -16.96 -9.54
C LYS A 197 -11.27 -16.49 -8.42
N ASN A 198 -11.10 -17.02 -7.21
CA ASN A 198 -11.90 -16.62 -6.04
C ASN A 198 -11.67 -15.16 -5.65
N ILE A 199 -10.43 -14.66 -5.75
CA ILE A 199 -10.09 -13.24 -5.53
C ILE A 199 -10.82 -12.36 -6.55
N VAL A 200 -10.73 -12.70 -7.83
CA VAL A 200 -11.38 -11.92 -8.91
C VAL A 200 -12.91 -11.95 -8.77
N ASP A 201 -13.52 -13.07 -8.36
CA ASP A 201 -14.97 -13.13 -8.11
C ASP A 201 -15.38 -12.17 -6.97
N LEU A 202 -14.59 -12.07 -5.90
CA LEU A 202 -14.82 -11.10 -4.83
C LEU A 202 -14.66 -9.65 -5.32
N GLU A 203 -13.65 -9.34 -6.13
CA GLU A 203 -13.50 -8.02 -6.75
C GLU A 203 -14.67 -7.71 -7.69
N ALA A 204 -15.16 -8.67 -8.46
CA ALA A 204 -16.34 -8.50 -9.31
C ALA A 204 -17.58 -8.15 -8.49
N ARG A 205 -17.74 -8.74 -7.30
CA ARG A 205 -18.82 -8.39 -6.37
C ARG A 205 -18.63 -6.99 -5.78
N LEU A 206 -17.42 -6.63 -5.37
CA LEU A 206 -17.09 -5.29 -4.88
C LEU A 206 -17.39 -4.21 -5.92
N PHE A 207 -17.03 -4.44 -7.18
CA PHE A 207 -17.16 -3.45 -8.26
C PHE A 207 -18.61 -3.26 -8.73
N ARG A 208 -19.53 -4.16 -8.33
CA ARG A 208 -20.97 -4.00 -8.58
C ARG A 208 -21.66 -3.12 -7.54
N LEU A 209 -21.02 -2.86 -6.39
CA LEU A 209 -21.57 -2.00 -5.34
C LEU A 209 -21.66 -0.56 -5.86
N GLN A 210 -22.76 0.12 -5.53
CA GLN A 210 -23.03 1.46 -6.03
C GLN A 210 -22.83 2.50 -4.93
N PHE A 211 -22.05 3.52 -5.24
CA PHE A 211 -21.79 4.64 -4.34
C PHE A 211 -22.11 5.96 -5.04
N PRO A 212 -22.66 6.94 -4.30
CA PRO A 212 -23.10 8.22 -4.87
C PRO A 212 -21.94 9.21 -5.10
N ALA A 213 -20.78 8.98 -4.49
CA ALA A 213 -19.60 9.84 -4.56
C ALA A 213 -18.33 9.05 -4.19
N SER A 214 -17.17 9.63 -4.49
CA SER A 214 -15.86 9.12 -4.06
C SER A 214 -15.48 9.69 -2.68
N GLY A 215 -14.61 8.99 -1.94
CA GLY A 215 -14.25 9.30 -0.55
C GLY A 215 -14.18 8.03 0.28
N SER A 216 -14.43 8.10 1.58
CA SER A 216 -14.55 6.89 2.42
C SER A 216 -15.97 6.71 2.97
N LEU A 217 -16.35 5.47 3.29
CA LEU A 217 -17.69 5.13 3.79
C LEU A 217 -17.78 5.36 5.30
N TYR A 218 -18.90 5.87 5.80
CA TYR A 218 -19.12 6.11 7.23
C TYR A 218 -20.57 5.84 7.63
N TYR A 219 -20.81 5.66 8.91
CA TYR A 219 -22.13 5.89 9.48
C TYR A 219 -22.46 7.38 9.49
N THR A 220 -23.71 7.73 9.18
CA THR A 220 -24.18 9.12 9.20
C THR A 220 -24.00 9.79 10.57
N THR A 221 -24.00 9.01 11.65
CA THR A 221 -23.83 9.48 13.03
C THR A 221 -22.38 9.85 13.36
N ASP A 222 -21.41 9.25 12.68
CA ASP A 222 -19.98 9.54 12.88
C ASP A 222 -19.51 10.80 12.13
N LEU A 223 -20.43 11.41 11.38
CA LEU A 223 -20.14 12.53 10.53
C LEU A 223 -20.74 13.81 11.14
N GLN A 224 -19.87 14.68 11.68
CA GLN A 224 -20.32 15.94 12.28
C GLN A 224 -20.86 16.95 11.23
N SER A 225 -21.97 17.61 11.56
CA SER A 225 -22.79 18.58 10.79
C SER A 225 -23.73 18.01 9.70
N LYS A 226 -24.94 18.59 9.64
CA LYS A 226 -26.03 18.37 8.66
C LYS A 226 -25.70 18.92 7.26
N THR A 227 -24.45 18.80 6.79
CA THR A 227 -24.13 19.07 5.39
C THR A 227 -24.70 17.95 4.52
N ASP A 228 -25.06 18.27 3.27
CA ASP A 228 -25.58 17.34 2.26
C ASP A 228 -24.52 16.31 1.87
N ARG A 229 -24.25 15.36 2.78
CA ARG A 229 -23.39 14.23 2.50
C ARG A 229 -24.20 13.21 1.72
N PRO A 230 -23.66 12.68 0.62
CA PRO A 230 -24.44 11.84 -0.27
C PRO A 230 -24.76 10.52 0.45
N PRO A 231 -26.05 10.20 0.65
CA PRO A 231 -26.45 9.01 1.36
C PRO A 231 -26.20 7.78 0.49
N VAL A 232 -25.69 6.71 1.09
CA VAL A 232 -25.59 5.41 0.42
C VAL A 232 -26.90 4.67 0.69
N LEU A 233 -27.65 4.39 -0.37
CA LEU A 233 -28.96 3.76 -0.29
C LEU A 233 -28.80 2.26 -0.01
N ILE A 234 -29.48 1.78 1.03
CA ILE A 234 -29.61 0.36 1.37
C ILE A 234 -31.08 0.12 1.70
N GLU A 235 -31.63 -0.99 1.22
CA GLU A 235 -33.01 -1.39 1.48
C GLU A 235 -33.25 -1.62 2.99
N ASP A 236 -32.36 -2.38 3.63
CA ASP A 236 -32.40 -2.69 5.07
C ASP A 236 -31.13 -2.16 5.78
N PRO A 237 -31.17 -0.93 6.35
CA PRO A 237 -30.02 -0.37 7.05
C PRO A 237 -29.77 -1.10 8.39
N PRO A 238 -28.51 -1.20 8.83
CA PRO A 238 -28.16 -1.83 10.10
C PRO A 238 -28.61 -0.97 11.29
N SER A 239 -28.65 -1.56 12.48
CA SER A 239 -29.00 -0.88 13.73
C SER A 239 -28.13 0.34 14.04
N ASN A 240 -26.87 0.33 13.56
CA ASN A 240 -25.87 1.37 13.79
C ASN A 240 -26.08 2.61 12.91
N GLY A 241 -27.05 2.59 11.99
CA GLY A 241 -27.50 3.76 11.25
C GLY A 241 -27.41 3.61 9.74
N ARG A 242 -27.63 4.73 9.04
CA ARG A 242 -27.49 4.82 7.58
C ARG A 242 -26.03 5.10 7.22
N PHE A 243 -25.67 4.77 5.98
CA PHE A 243 -24.34 5.01 5.45
C PHE A 243 -24.28 6.28 4.62
N SER A 244 -23.12 6.93 4.60
CA SER A 244 -22.83 8.07 3.75
C SER A 244 -21.36 8.12 3.36
N ILE A 245 -21.06 8.80 2.26
CA ILE A 245 -19.68 9.08 1.86
C ILE A 245 -19.20 10.34 2.58
N GLY A 246 -18.03 10.24 3.20
CA GLY A 246 -17.36 11.32 3.90
C GLY A 246 -15.95 11.56 3.35
N PRO A 247 -15.10 12.23 4.15
CA PRO A 247 -13.70 12.46 3.78
C PRO A 247 -12.96 11.16 3.45
N ASP A 248 -12.06 11.20 2.49
CA ASP A 248 -11.16 10.12 2.13
C ASP A 248 -10.12 9.92 3.25
N THR A 249 -9.92 8.67 3.67
CA THR A 249 -9.03 8.30 4.77
C THR A 249 -7.63 7.86 4.33
N THR A 250 -7.31 7.85 3.04
CA THR A 250 -6.01 7.43 2.51
C THR A 250 -4.88 8.24 3.15
N LEU A 251 -3.87 7.54 3.67
CA LEU A 251 -2.81 8.13 4.50
C LEU A 251 -2.08 9.29 3.81
N ARG A 252 -1.88 9.22 2.49
CA ARG A 252 -1.29 10.29 1.65
C ARG A 252 -1.98 11.65 1.79
N LEU A 253 -3.27 11.67 2.17
CA LEU A 253 -4.01 12.91 2.38
C LEU A 253 -3.81 13.56 3.77
N TRP A 254 -3.26 12.80 4.72
CA TRP A 254 -3.22 13.14 6.14
C TRP A 254 -1.81 13.12 6.74
N PHE A 255 -0.86 12.43 6.11
CA PHE A 255 0.47 12.18 6.65
C PHE A 255 1.21 13.46 7.09
N GLY A 256 1.75 13.42 8.31
CA GLY A 256 2.54 14.51 8.88
C GLY A 256 1.77 15.82 9.01
N LYS A 257 2.34 16.95 8.58
CA LYS A 257 1.70 18.28 8.65
C LYS A 257 0.53 18.45 7.68
N ARG A 258 0.29 17.48 6.78
CA ARG A 258 -0.87 17.52 5.86
C ARG A 258 -2.19 17.45 6.63
N ARG A 259 -2.24 16.79 7.80
CA ARG A 259 -3.44 16.81 8.67
C ARG A 259 -3.83 18.19 9.18
N GLU A 260 -2.88 19.14 9.22
CA GLU A 260 -3.14 20.52 9.68
C GLU A 260 -3.76 21.41 8.58
N LEU A 261 -3.80 20.93 7.34
CA LEU A 261 -4.32 21.68 6.21
C LEU A 261 -5.85 21.66 6.18
N GLN A 262 -6.44 22.84 5.94
CA GLN A 262 -7.87 23.01 5.68
C GLN A 262 -8.14 22.87 4.18
N VAL A 263 -8.01 21.64 3.68
CA VAL A 263 -8.25 21.29 2.26
C VAL A 263 -9.45 20.36 2.14
N ASP A 264 -10.10 20.39 0.98
CA ASP A 264 -11.17 19.46 0.66
C ASP A 264 -10.63 18.02 0.59
N ARG A 265 -11.22 17.14 1.41
CA ARG A 265 -10.89 15.71 1.47
C ARG A 265 -12.06 14.86 1.03
N GLY A 266 -13.06 15.44 0.37
CA GLY A 266 -14.27 14.76 -0.05
C GLY A 266 -15.42 14.89 0.97
N PRO A 267 -16.60 14.35 0.64
CA PRO A 267 -16.87 13.48 -0.51
C PRO A 267 -16.72 14.18 -1.87
N TYR A 268 -16.18 13.49 -2.88
CA TYR A 268 -15.99 14.03 -4.22
C TYR A 268 -17.13 13.61 -5.15
N MET A 269 -17.90 14.59 -5.63
CA MET A 269 -19.08 14.35 -6.47
C MET A 269 -18.76 14.03 -7.94
N THR A 270 -17.55 14.35 -8.40
CA THR A 270 -17.12 14.08 -9.78
C THR A 270 -15.79 13.34 -9.79
N ALA A 271 -15.55 12.60 -10.88
CA ALA A 271 -14.28 11.93 -11.11
C ALA A 271 -13.09 12.90 -11.15
N GLU A 272 -13.27 14.08 -11.75
CA GLU A 272 -12.25 15.15 -11.78
C GLU A 272 -11.92 15.68 -10.39
N ALA A 273 -12.94 15.87 -9.53
CA ALA A 273 -12.72 16.31 -8.16
C ALA A 273 -11.89 15.30 -7.37
N ALA A 274 -12.21 14.00 -7.48
CA ALA A 274 -11.42 12.93 -6.87
C ALA A 274 -9.98 12.89 -7.43
N MET A 275 -9.83 13.00 -8.76
CA MET A 275 -8.53 12.94 -9.45
C MET A 275 -7.61 14.11 -9.08
N THR A 276 -8.17 15.31 -8.83
CA THR A 276 -7.37 16.51 -8.56
C THR A 276 -7.10 16.77 -7.08
N ALA A 277 -7.78 16.08 -6.16
CA ALA A 277 -7.73 16.39 -4.73
C ALA A 277 -6.33 16.23 -4.11
N GLY A 278 -5.62 15.14 -4.42
CA GLY A 278 -4.28 14.89 -3.87
C GLY A 278 -3.24 15.93 -4.29
N ALA A 279 -3.31 16.41 -5.53
CA ALA A 279 -2.44 17.46 -6.05
C ALA A 279 -2.77 18.83 -5.45
N LYS A 280 -4.07 19.17 -5.33
CA LYS A 280 -4.51 20.40 -4.65
C LYS A 280 -4.05 20.43 -3.19
N LYS A 281 -4.09 19.28 -2.50
CA LYS A 281 -3.48 19.13 -1.17
C LYS A 281 -1.98 19.41 -1.21
N GLU A 282 -1.22 18.76 -2.08
CA GLU A 282 0.24 18.95 -2.08
C GLU A 282 0.63 20.38 -2.42
N LEU A 283 -0.07 21.05 -3.34
CA LEU A 283 0.13 22.48 -3.58
C LEU A 283 -0.11 23.31 -2.31
N ALA A 284 -1.17 23.02 -1.56
CA ALA A 284 -1.43 23.70 -0.29
C ALA A 284 -0.35 23.41 0.77
N TYR A 285 0.16 22.17 0.82
CA TYR A 285 1.28 21.79 1.69
C TYR A 285 2.53 22.59 1.32
N LEU A 286 2.92 22.57 0.05
CA LEU A 286 4.13 23.22 -0.45
C LEU A 286 4.07 24.74 -0.35
N ALA A 287 2.89 25.34 -0.54
CA ALA A 287 2.71 26.78 -0.31
C ALA A 287 2.93 27.19 1.16
N LYS A 288 2.61 26.31 2.12
CA LYS A 288 2.70 26.61 3.56
C LYS A 288 4.01 26.15 4.20
N PHE A 289 4.54 25.01 3.77
CA PHE A 289 5.65 24.29 4.42
C PHE A 289 6.77 23.89 3.45
N GLY A 290 6.62 24.20 2.16
CA GLY A 290 7.56 23.80 1.11
C GLY A 290 8.97 24.30 1.38
N LYS A 291 9.93 23.41 1.17
CA LYS A 291 11.37 23.70 1.25
C LYS A 291 12.11 22.71 0.35
N ALA A 292 13.33 23.09 -0.04
CA ALA A 292 14.21 22.17 -0.74
C ALA A 292 14.57 21.00 0.18
N LEU A 293 14.63 19.79 -0.39
CA LEU A 293 14.88 18.54 0.33
C LEU A 293 15.81 17.66 -0.49
N GLN A 294 16.76 16.98 0.15
CA GLN A 294 17.35 15.79 -0.45
C GLN A 294 16.27 14.70 -0.55
N PRO A 295 16.34 13.79 -1.53
CA PRO A 295 15.47 12.63 -1.57
C PRO A 295 15.47 11.86 -0.24
N LEU A 296 14.27 11.50 0.23
CA LEU A 296 14.08 10.71 1.45
C LEU A 296 14.88 9.40 1.39
N GLN A 297 14.76 8.68 0.27
CA GLN A 297 15.52 7.45 0.03
C GLN A 297 16.99 7.80 -0.25
N PRO A 298 17.94 7.40 0.61
CA PRO A 298 19.34 7.80 0.46
C PRO A 298 19.97 7.36 -0.87
N ILE A 299 19.50 6.24 -1.44
CA ILE A 299 19.99 5.71 -2.72
C ILE A 299 19.76 6.68 -3.88
N TYR A 300 18.69 7.49 -3.84
CA TYR A 300 18.43 8.47 -4.89
C TYR A 300 19.34 9.70 -4.81
N ARG A 301 20.01 9.95 -3.67
CA ARG A 301 20.77 11.20 -3.49
C ARG A 301 21.91 11.35 -4.49
N GLU A 302 22.51 10.25 -4.95
CA GLU A 302 23.53 10.29 -5.99
C GLU A 302 23.00 10.86 -7.32
N LEU A 303 21.75 10.53 -7.69
CA LEU A 303 21.08 11.05 -8.90
C LEU A 303 20.96 12.58 -8.89
N TYR A 304 20.88 13.16 -7.69
CA TYR A 304 20.81 14.62 -7.47
C TYR A 304 22.17 15.23 -7.13
N ASN A 305 23.28 14.50 -7.31
CA ASN A 305 24.63 14.91 -6.87
C ASN A 305 24.66 15.35 -5.40
N TYR A 306 23.87 14.67 -4.56
CA TYR A 306 23.68 14.95 -3.13
C TYR A 306 23.17 16.38 -2.84
N GLN A 307 22.58 17.06 -3.82
CA GLN A 307 21.96 18.37 -3.63
C GLN A 307 20.48 18.22 -3.25
N GLU A 308 19.94 19.29 -2.65
CA GLU A 308 18.51 19.37 -2.38
C GLU A 308 17.74 19.63 -3.68
N ALA A 309 16.65 18.89 -3.88
CA ALA A 309 15.69 19.14 -4.94
C ALA A 309 14.78 20.31 -4.55
N SER A 310 14.50 21.20 -5.50
CA SER A 310 13.63 22.36 -5.28
C SER A 310 12.17 21.95 -5.30
N HIS A 311 11.45 22.25 -4.21
CA HIS A 311 10.00 22.09 -4.14
C HIS A 311 9.22 22.96 -5.14
N LEU A 312 9.83 24.05 -5.64
CA LEU A 312 9.23 24.91 -6.65
C LEU A 312 9.09 24.19 -8.01
N ASP A 313 10.00 23.26 -8.32
CA ASP A 313 9.88 22.45 -9.53
C ASP A 313 8.78 21.40 -9.38
N HIS A 314 8.61 20.85 -8.17
CA HIS A 314 7.47 19.98 -7.87
C HIS A 314 6.14 20.72 -7.97
N ILE A 315 6.05 21.97 -7.51
CA ILE A 315 4.85 22.82 -7.70
C ILE A 315 4.49 22.93 -9.19
N LYS A 316 5.47 23.21 -10.06
CA LYS A 316 5.22 23.27 -11.52
C LYS A 316 4.72 21.93 -12.07
N ASN A 317 5.27 20.81 -11.59
CA ASN A 317 4.81 19.48 -12.00
C ASN A 317 3.36 19.23 -11.57
N LEU A 318 2.97 19.64 -10.35
CA LEU A 318 1.59 19.55 -9.87
C LEU A 318 0.64 20.47 -10.65
N GLU A 319 1.08 21.69 -11.00
CA GLU A 319 0.31 22.61 -11.85
C GLU A 319 0.09 22.03 -13.26
N ASN A 320 1.14 21.46 -13.86
CA ASN A 320 1.06 20.75 -15.14
C ASN A 320 0.10 19.55 -15.06
N TYR A 321 0.15 18.78 -13.97
CA TYR A 321 -0.81 17.70 -13.71
C TYR A 321 -2.25 18.23 -13.66
N LEU A 322 -2.50 19.31 -12.93
CA LEU A 322 -3.84 19.90 -12.83
C LEU A 322 -4.35 20.41 -14.18
N CYS A 323 -3.48 20.88 -15.08
CA CYS A 323 -3.86 21.24 -16.44
C CYS A 323 -4.33 20.02 -17.27
N VAL A 324 -3.71 18.85 -17.12
CA VAL A 324 -4.07 17.64 -17.89
C VAL A 324 -5.14 16.78 -17.23
N ALA A 325 -5.31 16.85 -15.91
CA ALA A 325 -6.19 15.95 -15.15
C ALA A 325 -7.65 15.89 -15.68
N PRO A 326 -8.31 17.00 -16.08
CA PRO A 326 -9.65 16.94 -16.67
C PRO A 326 -9.71 16.09 -17.94
N HIS A 327 -8.66 16.10 -18.76
CA HIS A 327 -8.57 15.33 -20.00
C HIS A 327 -8.31 13.84 -19.79
N LEU A 328 -7.91 13.44 -18.59
CA LEU A 328 -7.67 12.04 -18.24
C LEU A 328 -8.95 11.31 -17.82
N VAL A 329 -10.00 12.06 -17.46
CA VAL A 329 -11.31 11.51 -17.09
C VAL A 329 -11.98 10.87 -18.32
N PRO A 330 -12.33 9.57 -18.28
CA PRO A 330 -12.93 8.89 -19.42
C PRO A 330 -14.41 9.26 -19.60
N GLU A 331 -14.69 10.34 -20.34
CA GLU A 331 -16.06 10.81 -20.59
C GLU A 331 -16.86 9.89 -21.53
N ASN A 332 -16.17 9.18 -22.42
CA ASN A 332 -16.74 8.27 -23.42
C ASN A 332 -17.37 7.02 -22.79
N ILE A 333 -16.87 6.59 -21.62
CA ILE A 333 -17.34 5.38 -20.94
C ILE A 333 -17.74 5.74 -19.51
N LYS A 334 -18.98 6.21 -19.35
CA LYS A 334 -19.51 6.71 -18.07
C LYS A 334 -19.35 5.76 -16.87
N PHE A 335 -19.36 4.44 -17.10
CA PHE A 335 -19.19 3.49 -16.00
C PHE A 335 -17.77 3.48 -15.42
N LEU A 336 -16.75 3.89 -16.19
CA LEU A 336 -15.38 4.02 -15.69
C LEU A 336 -15.25 5.14 -14.65
N CYS A 337 -16.12 6.16 -14.72
CA CYS A 337 -16.19 7.24 -13.75
C CYS A 337 -16.99 6.91 -12.49
N LYS A 338 -17.62 5.72 -12.41
CA LYS A 338 -18.44 5.35 -11.25
C LYS A 338 -17.55 5.14 -10.01
N PRO A 339 -17.89 5.74 -8.86
CA PRO A 339 -17.20 5.46 -7.61
C PRO A 339 -17.29 3.96 -7.26
N THR A 340 -16.14 3.35 -7.04
CA THR A 340 -15.94 1.92 -6.88
C THR A 340 -15.08 1.67 -5.65
N ILE A 341 -15.49 0.71 -4.82
CA ILE A 341 -14.71 0.26 -3.67
C ILE A 341 -13.81 -0.90 -4.09
N ARG A 342 -12.60 -0.92 -3.55
CA ARG A 342 -11.63 -1.99 -3.71
C ARG A 342 -10.91 -2.18 -2.37
N HIS A 343 -10.44 -3.40 -2.11
CA HIS A 343 -9.63 -3.66 -0.93
C HIS A 343 -8.36 -2.77 -0.97
N PRO A 344 -8.04 -2.03 0.11
CA PRO A 344 -6.94 -1.06 0.10
C PRO A 344 -5.56 -1.71 0.01
N ASP A 345 -5.42 -2.94 0.52
CA ASP A 345 -4.16 -3.68 0.58
C ASP A 345 -4.38 -5.18 0.33
N LEU A 346 -4.67 -5.55 -0.92
CA LEU A 346 -5.01 -6.93 -1.30
C LEU A 346 -3.75 -7.79 -1.44
N GLN A 347 -3.17 -8.17 -0.30
CA GLN A 347 -2.04 -9.08 -0.19
C GLN A 347 -2.43 -10.41 0.47
N PRO A 348 -1.68 -11.51 0.26
CA PRO A 348 -1.99 -12.82 0.81
C PRO A 348 -2.22 -12.83 2.33
N SER A 349 -1.47 -12.02 3.10
CA SER A 349 -1.62 -11.91 4.57
C SER A 349 -2.96 -11.34 5.03
N ASN A 350 -3.71 -10.71 4.14
CA ASN A 350 -5.04 -10.16 4.43
C ASN A 350 -6.18 -11.07 3.95
N ILE A 351 -5.85 -12.27 3.46
CA ILE A 351 -6.81 -13.24 2.92
C ILE A 351 -6.77 -14.51 3.76
N LEU A 352 -7.88 -14.85 4.39
CA LEU A 352 -8.06 -16.10 5.12
C LEU A 352 -8.76 -17.12 4.23
N VAL A 353 -8.23 -18.33 4.21
CA VAL A 353 -8.74 -19.44 3.41
C VAL A 353 -9.03 -20.67 4.26
N SER A 354 -10.02 -21.43 3.81
CA SER A 354 -10.37 -22.75 4.32
C SER A 354 -9.46 -23.83 3.72
N ASN A 355 -9.62 -25.08 4.19
CA ASN A 355 -8.86 -26.21 3.69
C ASN A 355 -9.15 -26.54 2.21
N ASP A 356 -10.33 -26.18 1.71
CA ASP A 356 -10.75 -26.31 0.31
C ASP A 356 -10.50 -25.05 -0.53
N LEU A 357 -9.60 -24.16 -0.06
CA LEU A 357 -9.17 -22.95 -0.78
C LEU A 357 -10.29 -21.93 -1.05
N LYS A 358 -11.42 -22.01 -0.32
CA LYS A 358 -12.41 -20.94 -0.33
C LYS A 358 -11.98 -19.82 0.60
N ILE A 359 -12.13 -18.58 0.13
CA ILE A 359 -11.87 -17.39 0.93
C ILE A 359 -12.94 -17.29 2.01
N THR A 360 -12.53 -17.36 3.27
CA THR A 360 -13.40 -17.27 4.45
C THR A 360 -13.34 -15.91 5.14
N GLY A 361 -12.30 -15.11 4.85
CA GLY A 361 -12.14 -13.78 5.41
C GLY A 361 -11.26 -12.86 4.56
N LEU A 362 -11.70 -11.62 4.40
CA LEU A 362 -10.90 -10.48 3.94
C LEU A 362 -10.80 -9.50 5.12
N ILE A 363 -9.57 -9.29 5.60
CA ILE A 363 -9.28 -8.46 6.76
C ILE A 363 -8.47 -7.22 6.36
N ASP A 364 -8.37 -6.27 7.28
CA ASP A 364 -7.62 -5.01 7.09
C ASP A 364 -8.22 -4.08 6.02
N TRP A 365 -9.44 -3.62 6.30
CA TRP A 365 -10.15 -2.61 5.49
C TRP A 365 -9.81 -1.18 5.93
N GLN A 366 -8.75 -1.01 6.72
CA GLN A 366 -8.28 0.28 7.18
C GLN A 366 -7.85 1.15 5.98
N HIS A 367 -8.12 2.47 6.04
CA HIS A 367 -7.84 3.41 4.94
C HIS A 367 -8.54 3.12 3.61
N CYS A 368 -9.60 2.30 3.60
CA CYS A 368 -10.36 2.01 2.39
C CYS A 368 -10.96 3.30 1.79
N SER A 369 -10.73 3.49 0.49
CA SER A 369 -11.30 4.59 -0.29
C SER A 369 -12.12 4.06 -1.47
N ILE A 370 -13.15 4.83 -1.80
CA ILE A 370 -14.03 4.66 -2.94
C ILE A 370 -13.58 5.72 -3.96
N LEU A 371 -13.14 5.27 -5.12
CA LEU A 371 -12.62 6.13 -6.19
C LEU A 371 -13.28 5.73 -7.52
N PRO A 372 -13.28 6.59 -8.55
CA PRO A 372 -13.72 6.19 -9.88
C PRO A 372 -13.04 4.91 -10.35
N LEU A 373 -13.76 4.02 -11.03
CA LEU A 373 -13.24 2.73 -11.48
C LEU A 373 -11.94 2.85 -12.28
N PHE A 374 -11.76 3.87 -13.13
CA PHE A 374 -10.50 4.05 -13.87
C PHE A 374 -9.29 4.34 -12.97
N LEU A 375 -9.49 4.81 -11.74
CA LEU A 375 -8.44 4.98 -10.73
C LEU A 375 -8.27 3.72 -9.85
N GLN A 376 -9.33 2.94 -9.65
CA GLN A 376 -9.27 1.68 -8.90
C GLN A 376 -8.73 0.49 -9.70
N CYS A 377 -8.92 0.49 -11.02
CA CYS A 377 -8.65 -0.66 -11.88
C CYS A 377 -7.16 -1.01 -11.92
N GLY A 378 -6.78 -2.23 -11.57
CA GLY A 378 -5.38 -2.61 -11.57
C GLY A 378 -5.11 -4.03 -11.13
N PHE A 379 -3.86 -4.43 -11.19
CA PHE A 379 -3.37 -5.64 -10.54
C PHE A 379 -2.88 -5.29 -9.13
N PRO A 380 -3.22 -6.07 -8.09
CA PRO A 380 -2.61 -5.94 -6.77
C PRO A 380 -1.10 -6.17 -6.82
N ASP A 381 -0.35 -5.55 -5.92
CA ASP A 381 1.13 -5.62 -5.92
C ASP A 381 1.67 -7.04 -5.76
N SER A 382 0.96 -7.88 -5.01
CA SER A 382 1.30 -9.30 -4.82
C SER A 382 1.04 -10.19 -6.05
N ILE A 383 0.33 -9.66 -7.05
CA ILE A 383 -0.14 -10.38 -8.25
C ILE A 383 0.48 -9.80 -9.53
N GLN A 384 0.72 -8.49 -9.57
CA GLN A 384 1.28 -7.80 -10.74
C GLN A 384 2.71 -8.29 -11.06
N ASN A 385 3.07 -8.24 -12.34
CA ASN A 385 4.40 -8.60 -12.83
C ASN A 385 4.76 -7.67 -14.02
N TYR A 386 4.54 -6.36 -13.83
CA TYR A 386 4.83 -5.36 -14.87
C TYR A 386 6.34 -5.30 -15.16
N GLY A 387 6.71 -4.97 -16.40
CA GLY A 387 8.09 -4.99 -16.87
C GLY A 387 8.56 -6.35 -17.40
N ASP A 388 7.75 -7.41 -17.26
CA ASP A 388 8.00 -8.72 -17.88
C ASP A 388 7.22 -8.86 -19.19
N GLU A 389 7.95 -9.01 -20.31
CA GLU A 389 7.38 -9.04 -21.67
C GLU A 389 6.33 -10.15 -21.86
N VAL A 390 6.55 -11.33 -21.26
CA VAL A 390 5.60 -12.46 -21.33
C VAL A 390 4.31 -12.15 -20.58
N SER A 391 4.42 -11.51 -19.41
CA SER A 391 3.26 -11.11 -18.62
C SER A 391 2.45 -10.01 -19.33
N GLU A 392 3.13 -9.00 -19.88
CA GLU A 392 2.47 -7.88 -20.57
C GLU A 392 1.80 -8.28 -21.89
N SER A 393 2.37 -9.25 -22.61
CA SER A 393 1.79 -9.81 -23.83
C SER A 393 0.67 -10.83 -23.56
N LEU A 394 0.47 -11.22 -22.30
CA LEU A 394 -0.43 -12.29 -21.88
C LEU A 394 -0.19 -13.61 -22.63
N GLU A 395 1.06 -13.89 -22.95
CA GLU A 395 1.46 -15.19 -23.50
C GLU A 395 1.35 -16.27 -22.41
N THR A 396 1.02 -17.50 -22.82
CA THR A 396 0.93 -18.62 -21.88
C THR A 396 2.31 -18.88 -21.25
N PRO A 397 2.47 -18.75 -19.91
CA PRO A 397 3.78 -18.90 -19.29
C PRO A 397 4.33 -20.33 -19.40
N ARG A 398 5.62 -20.45 -19.71
CA ARG A 398 6.34 -21.74 -19.85
C ARG A 398 7.76 -21.61 -19.33
N LEU A 399 8.34 -22.74 -18.94
CA LEU A 399 9.77 -22.82 -18.63
C LEU A 399 10.60 -22.70 -19.92
N PRO A 400 11.86 -22.20 -19.82
CA PRO A 400 12.81 -22.26 -20.92
C PRO A 400 13.08 -23.70 -21.39
N ASP A 401 13.35 -23.88 -22.68
CA ASP A 401 13.65 -25.19 -23.28
C ASP A 401 14.89 -25.87 -22.67
N ASP A 402 15.82 -25.08 -22.11
CA ASP A 402 17.08 -25.53 -21.51
C ASP A 402 17.00 -25.70 -19.98
N PHE A 403 15.81 -25.62 -19.37
CA PHE A 403 15.61 -25.66 -17.91
C PHE A 403 16.30 -26.84 -17.21
N ASP A 404 16.16 -28.06 -17.77
CA ASP A 404 16.75 -29.28 -17.19
C ASP A 404 18.29 -29.29 -17.22
N SER A 405 18.90 -28.39 -17.99
CA SER A 405 20.36 -28.23 -18.09
C SER A 405 20.93 -27.16 -17.16
N LEU A 406 20.06 -26.37 -16.50
CA LEU A 406 20.46 -25.32 -15.57
C LEU A 406 20.92 -25.90 -14.22
N ASN A 407 21.72 -25.13 -13.48
CA ASN A 407 22.05 -25.46 -12.09
C ASN A 407 20.85 -25.16 -11.16
N ASP A 408 20.86 -25.72 -9.95
CA ASP A 408 19.77 -25.61 -8.98
C ASP A 408 19.34 -24.17 -8.67
N SER A 409 20.30 -23.23 -8.61
CA SER A 409 20.03 -21.81 -8.35
C SER A 409 19.25 -21.18 -9.52
N ASN A 410 19.71 -21.42 -10.74
CA ASN A 410 19.07 -20.90 -11.95
C ASN A 410 17.71 -21.58 -12.19
N GLN A 411 17.58 -22.88 -11.89
CA GLN A 411 16.29 -23.57 -11.92
C GLN A 411 15.30 -22.94 -10.93
N SER A 412 15.74 -22.66 -9.70
CA SER A 412 14.91 -22.00 -8.68
C SER A 412 14.46 -20.61 -9.12
N GLU A 413 15.35 -19.84 -9.77
CA GLU A 413 15.02 -18.54 -10.34
C GLU A 413 13.98 -18.65 -11.46
N GLN A 414 14.15 -19.58 -12.40
CA GLN A 414 13.18 -19.79 -13.48
C GLN A 414 11.81 -20.25 -12.97
N LEU A 415 11.76 -21.05 -11.89
CA LEU A 415 10.50 -21.44 -11.26
C LEU A 415 9.77 -20.26 -10.61
N GLU A 416 10.48 -19.35 -9.95
CA GLU A 416 9.87 -18.13 -9.38
C GLU A 416 9.40 -17.17 -10.48
N ILE A 417 10.16 -17.03 -11.57
CA ILE A 417 9.73 -16.27 -12.75
C ILE A 417 8.44 -16.87 -13.33
N LEU A 418 8.40 -18.19 -13.53
CA LEU A 418 7.22 -18.89 -14.02
C LEU A 418 6.01 -18.65 -13.11
N ARG A 419 6.19 -18.80 -11.80
CA ARG A 419 5.14 -18.59 -10.80
C ARG A 419 4.55 -17.17 -10.87
N ARG A 420 5.38 -16.14 -10.95
CA ARG A 420 4.92 -14.74 -11.09
C ARG A 420 4.14 -14.52 -12.38
N ARG A 421 4.64 -15.07 -13.50
CA ARG A 421 3.94 -15.02 -14.80
C ARG A 421 2.60 -15.73 -14.75
N HIS A 422 2.51 -16.91 -14.12
CA HIS A 422 1.24 -17.64 -13.94
C HIS A 422 0.23 -16.85 -13.12
N ILE A 423 0.64 -16.31 -11.97
CA ILE A 423 -0.24 -15.50 -11.11
C ILE A 423 -0.80 -14.30 -11.89
N HIS A 424 0.07 -13.57 -12.60
CA HIS A 424 -0.32 -12.44 -13.44
C HIS A 424 -1.31 -12.87 -14.54
N TYR A 425 -0.96 -13.92 -15.29
CA TYR A 425 -1.75 -14.46 -16.38
C TYR A 425 -3.15 -14.89 -15.93
N PHE A 426 -3.24 -15.66 -14.83
CA PHE A 426 -4.53 -16.09 -14.28
C PHE A 426 -5.39 -14.91 -13.85
N TYR A 427 -4.79 -13.88 -13.24
CA TYR A 427 -5.53 -12.70 -12.81
C TYR A 427 -6.07 -11.91 -14.00
N ALA A 428 -5.25 -11.69 -15.02
CA ALA A 428 -5.66 -11.03 -16.26
C ALA A 428 -6.83 -11.78 -16.93
N TRP A 429 -6.68 -13.10 -17.09
CA TRP A 429 -7.68 -13.98 -17.70
C TRP A 429 -9.00 -14.00 -16.92
N HIS A 430 -8.95 -14.21 -15.61
CA HIS A 430 -10.15 -14.21 -14.77
C HIS A 430 -10.79 -12.83 -14.71
N SER A 431 -10.02 -11.75 -14.67
CA SER A 431 -10.57 -10.39 -14.67
C SER A 431 -11.35 -10.11 -15.95
N ALA A 432 -10.82 -10.49 -17.11
CA ALA A 432 -11.51 -10.33 -18.39
C ALA A 432 -12.81 -11.15 -18.47
N THR A 433 -12.85 -12.34 -17.85
CA THR A 433 -13.97 -13.29 -17.98
C THR A 433 -15.04 -13.16 -16.90
N LEU A 434 -14.67 -12.86 -15.65
CA LEU A 434 -15.56 -12.81 -14.48
C LEU A 434 -15.88 -11.39 -14.04
N ASN A 435 -14.97 -10.44 -14.28
CA ASN A 435 -15.11 -9.02 -13.92
C ASN A 435 -14.97 -8.12 -15.16
N SER A 436 -15.85 -8.31 -16.14
CA SER A 436 -15.77 -7.63 -17.45
C SER A 436 -15.62 -6.10 -17.36
N ILE A 437 -16.24 -5.44 -16.37
CA ILE A 437 -16.08 -3.99 -16.17
C ILE A 437 -14.64 -3.61 -15.78
N HIS A 438 -13.96 -4.46 -15.01
CA HIS A 438 -12.54 -4.30 -14.67
C HIS A 438 -11.66 -4.63 -15.87
N GLY A 439 -11.95 -5.71 -16.60
CA GLY A 439 -11.27 -6.03 -17.86
C GLY A 439 -11.28 -4.86 -18.86
N ILE A 440 -12.45 -4.24 -19.07
CA ILE A 440 -12.57 -3.05 -19.94
C ILE A 440 -11.82 -1.85 -19.35
N ALA A 441 -11.82 -1.67 -18.03
CA ALA A 441 -11.07 -0.58 -17.39
C ALA A 441 -9.55 -0.75 -17.53
N LEU A 442 -9.05 -1.99 -17.45
CA LEU A 442 -7.63 -2.32 -17.67
C LEU A 442 -7.20 -2.08 -19.13
N ASP A 443 -8.04 -2.46 -20.09
CA ASP A 443 -7.80 -2.29 -21.53
C ASP A 443 -7.97 -0.82 -22.00
N HIS A 444 -8.55 0.05 -21.18
CA HIS A 444 -8.73 1.45 -21.53
C HIS A 444 -7.40 2.16 -21.78
N ASP A 445 -7.39 3.07 -22.76
CA ASP A 445 -6.25 3.90 -23.12
C ASP A 445 -5.58 4.53 -21.88
N LEU A 446 -4.28 4.24 -21.75
CA LEU A 446 -3.40 4.74 -20.72
C LEU A 446 -3.88 4.45 -19.28
N SER A 447 -4.67 3.39 -19.04
CA SER A 447 -5.24 3.02 -17.73
C SER A 447 -4.18 2.98 -16.60
N ILE A 448 -3.07 2.27 -16.83
CA ILE A 448 -1.96 2.15 -15.88
C ILE A 448 -1.31 3.51 -15.61
N LEU A 449 -1.07 4.29 -16.67
CA LEU A 449 -0.46 5.62 -16.56
C LEU A 449 -1.36 6.60 -15.80
N LYS A 450 -2.67 6.60 -16.04
CA LYS A 450 -3.63 7.47 -15.32
C LYS A 450 -3.56 7.24 -13.82
N ARG A 451 -3.46 5.97 -13.40
CA ARG A 451 -3.30 5.60 -11.98
C ARG A 451 -1.94 6.01 -11.42
N LYS A 452 -0.87 5.76 -12.18
CA LYS A 452 0.49 6.12 -11.78
C LYS A 452 0.62 7.63 -11.55
N ILE A 453 0.16 8.44 -12.52
CA ILE A 453 0.15 9.91 -12.41
C ILE A 453 -0.72 10.36 -11.22
N PHE A 454 -1.92 9.80 -11.06
CA PHE A 454 -2.79 10.12 -9.92
C PHE A 454 -2.11 9.84 -8.58
N SER A 455 -1.40 8.71 -8.46
CA SER A 455 -0.65 8.34 -7.26
C SER A 455 0.48 9.33 -7.01
N HIS A 456 1.36 9.54 -7.99
CA HIS A 456 2.52 10.43 -7.90
C HIS A 456 2.14 11.89 -7.64
N ALA A 457 1.04 12.37 -8.21
CA ALA A 457 0.51 13.71 -7.95
C ALA A 457 -0.11 13.86 -6.55
N SER A 458 -0.31 12.76 -5.83
CA SER A 458 -0.88 12.74 -4.49
C SER A 458 0.11 12.40 -3.38
N GLU A 459 1.28 11.86 -3.74
CA GLU A 459 2.36 11.49 -2.80
C GLU A 459 2.88 12.70 -2.01
N PRO A 460 3.38 12.49 -0.78
CA PRO A 460 4.11 13.51 -0.04
C PRO A 460 5.36 14.04 -0.78
N TRP A 461 5.57 15.35 -0.75
CA TRP A 461 6.86 15.94 -1.11
C TRP A 461 8.01 15.40 -0.24
N GLU A 462 8.86 14.57 -0.86
CA GLU A 462 9.98 13.89 -0.20
C GLU A 462 11.32 14.10 -0.93
N GLY A 463 11.43 15.18 -1.70
CA GLY A 463 12.64 15.52 -2.46
C GLY A 463 12.72 14.86 -3.84
N ASP A 464 11.62 14.31 -4.36
CA ASP A 464 11.54 13.71 -5.69
C ASP A 464 10.83 14.61 -6.71
N ASN A 465 11.58 15.05 -7.73
CA ASN A 465 11.08 15.84 -8.86
C ASN A 465 10.96 15.04 -10.16
N VAL A 466 11.37 13.77 -10.17
CA VAL A 466 11.52 12.95 -11.37
C VAL A 466 10.25 12.16 -11.65
N SER A 467 9.70 11.44 -10.67
CA SER A 467 8.62 10.47 -10.92
C SER A 467 7.38 11.07 -11.59
N LEU A 468 6.81 12.14 -11.01
CA LEU A 468 5.63 12.80 -11.59
C LEU A 468 5.96 13.44 -12.95
N LYS A 469 7.14 14.05 -13.09
CA LYS A 469 7.55 14.73 -14.32
C LYS A 469 7.73 13.75 -15.47
N ALA A 470 8.36 12.61 -15.21
CA ALA A 470 8.56 11.54 -16.19
C ALA A 470 7.21 11.01 -16.70
N ASP A 471 6.23 10.82 -15.80
CA ASP A 471 4.91 10.38 -16.22
C ASP A 471 4.15 11.44 -17.04
N LEU A 472 4.28 12.73 -16.71
CA LEU A 472 3.70 13.82 -17.50
C LEU A 472 4.35 13.96 -18.88
N ILE A 473 5.67 13.77 -18.99
CA ILE A 473 6.38 13.72 -20.28
C ILE A 473 5.89 12.53 -21.10
N TYR A 474 5.80 11.35 -20.49
CA TYR A 474 5.31 10.15 -21.17
C TYR A 474 3.86 10.32 -21.64
N LEU A 475 3.01 10.95 -20.82
CA LEU A 475 1.66 11.34 -21.19
C LEU A 475 1.65 12.30 -22.39
N ALA A 476 2.48 13.35 -22.38
CA ALA A 476 2.56 14.30 -23.49
C ALA A 476 3.00 13.64 -24.80
N GLN A 477 4.00 12.74 -24.74
CA GLN A 477 4.47 11.96 -25.89
C GLN A 477 3.41 10.99 -26.44
N ASN A 478 2.51 10.51 -25.57
CA ASN A 478 1.44 9.57 -25.93
C ASN A 478 0.06 10.24 -26.00
N TRP A 479 -0.02 11.56 -26.03
CA TRP A 479 -1.28 12.31 -25.95
C TRP A 479 -2.27 11.96 -27.05
N GLY A 480 -1.76 11.61 -28.24
CA GLY A 480 -2.58 11.17 -29.37
C GLY A 480 -3.47 9.96 -29.07
N LYS A 481 -3.10 9.12 -28.10
CA LYS A 481 -3.91 7.97 -27.65
C LYS A 481 -5.20 8.42 -26.94
N LEU A 482 -5.22 9.59 -26.30
CA LEU A 482 -6.43 10.18 -25.69
C LEU A 482 -7.35 10.87 -26.71
N SER A 483 -6.83 11.13 -27.91
CA SER A 483 -7.44 12.00 -28.94
C SER A 483 -8.04 11.20 -30.10
N SER A 484 -8.08 9.86 -30.02
CA SER A 484 -8.54 9.00 -31.11
C SER A 484 -10.06 9.10 -31.29
N PRO A 485 -10.63 9.02 -32.52
CA PRO A 485 -12.07 9.14 -32.74
C PRO A 485 -12.94 8.10 -32.00
N SER A 486 -12.33 7.01 -31.52
CA SER A 486 -12.95 5.97 -30.68
C SER A 486 -13.04 6.35 -29.19
N SER A 487 -12.17 7.24 -28.71
CA SER A 487 -12.29 7.89 -27.41
C SER A 487 -13.09 9.16 -27.60
N GLY A 488 -14.36 9.19 -27.20
CA GLY A 488 -15.25 10.35 -27.27
C GLY A 488 -14.79 11.62 -26.53
N THR A 489 -13.54 11.67 -26.07
CA THR A 489 -12.82 12.87 -25.62
C THR A 489 -12.19 13.55 -26.82
N SER A 490 -12.65 14.76 -27.18
CA SER A 490 -11.92 15.66 -28.07
C SER A 490 -10.68 16.18 -27.34
N ALA A 491 -9.69 15.33 -27.08
CA ALA A 491 -8.42 15.78 -26.56
C ALA A 491 -7.77 16.63 -27.66
N GLY A 492 -7.79 17.95 -27.46
CA GLY A 492 -7.15 18.92 -28.33
C GLY A 492 -5.62 18.76 -28.31
N VAL A 493 -4.92 19.75 -28.86
CA VAL A 493 -3.46 19.85 -28.74
C VAL A 493 -3.06 19.68 -27.26
N CYS A 494 -2.04 18.86 -27.00
CA CYS A 494 -1.55 18.62 -25.64
C CYS A 494 -1.21 19.97 -24.97
N PRO A 495 -1.73 20.26 -23.76
CA PRO A 495 -1.44 21.52 -23.09
C PRO A 495 -0.03 21.58 -22.51
N LEU A 496 0.69 20.44 -22.51
CA LEU A 496 2.06 20.34 -22.02
C LEU A 496 3.02 20.24 -23.21
N GLU A 497 4.07 21.04 -23.17
CA GLU A 497 5.18 20.98 -24.11
C GLU A 497 6.48 20.95 -23.31
N TYR A 498 7.31 19.95 -23.59
CA TYR A 498 8.62 19.79 -22.98
C TYR A 498 9.68 19.87 -24.08
N PRO A 499 10.72 20.70 -23.91
CA PRO A 499 11.89 20.67 -24.78
C PRO A 499 12.46 19.24 -24.91
N PRO A 500 12.85 18.78 -26.10
CA PRO A 500 13.32 17.40 -26.29
C PRO A 500 14.51 17.01 -25.40
N ASP A 501 15.40 17.94 -25.11
CA ASP A 501 16.54 17.77 -24.22
C ASP A 501 16.12 17.64 -22.75
N GLU A 502 15.18 18.46 -22.30
CA GLU A 502 14.59 18.36 -20.95
C GLU A 502 13.83 17.04 -20.78
N ALA A 503 13.04 16.65 -21.79
CA ALA A 503 12.28 15.41 -21.78
C ALA A 503 13.20 14.19 -21.71
N SER A 504 14.23 14.15 -22.56
CA SER A 504 15.22 13.05 -22.56
C SER A 504 15.95 12.98 -21.23
N ALA A 505 16.43 14.10 -20.69
CA ALA A 505 17.16 14.10 -19.42
C ALA A 505 16.31 13.61 -18.24
N CYS A 506 15.03 13.99 -18.20
CA CYS A 506 14.10 13.51 -17.17
C CYS A 506 13.82 12.01 -17.28
N LEU A 507 13.66 11.49 -18.51
CA LEU A 507 13.41 10.06 -18.74
C LEU A 507 14.65 9.21 -18.44
N ASP A 508 15.84 9.72 -18.75
CA ASP A 508 17.12 9.07 -18.39
C ASP A 508 17.26 8.99 -16.85
N LEU A 509 17.00 10.09 -16.13
CA LEU A 509 17.01 10.09 -14.67
C LEU A 509 15.96 9.15 -14.07
N ASN A 510 14.77 9.08 -14.65
CA ASN A 510 13.74 8.14 -14.21
C ASN A 510 14.18 6.68 -14.43
N ALA A 511 14.87 6.37 -15.52
CA ALA A 511 15.43 5.04 -15.74
C ALA A 511 16.50 4.69 -14.69
N GLU A 512 17.39 5.63 -14.35
CA GLU A 512 18.38 5.45 -13.27
C GLU A 512 17.72 5.29 -11.88
N GLN A 513 16.60 5.97 -11.63
CA GLN A 513 15.81 5.80 -10.40
C GLN A 513 15.18 4.41 -10.32
N LEU A 514 14.61 3.90 -11.41
CA LEU A 514 14.06 2.55 -11.47
C LEU A 514 15.15 1.47 -11.27
N GLU A 515 16.33 1.66 -11.83
CA GLU A 515 17.48 0.78 -11.56
C GLU A 515 17.90 0.84 -10.08
N SER A 516 17.87 2.02 -9.47
CA SER A 516 18.14 2.19 -8.03
C SER A 516 17.11 1.47 -7.15
N ASP A 517 15.84 1.42 -7.58
CA ASP A 517 14.78 0.67 -6.88
C ASP A 517 15.03 -0.84 -6.91
N GLU A 518 15.46 -1.37 -8.06
CA GLU A 518 15.87 -2.78 -8.19
C GLU A 518 17.06 -3.09 -7.27
N GLU A 519 18.08 -2.22 -7.24
CA GLU A 519 19.24 -2.37 -6.35
C GLU A 519 18.85 -2.33 -4.87
N LEU A 520 18.00 -1.38 -4.48
CA LEU A 520 17.49 -1.29 -3.10
C LEU A 520 16.73 -2.55 -2.71
N GLN A 521 15.95 -3.13 -3.63
CA GLN A 521 15.23 -4.37 -3.36
C GLN A 521 16.19 -5.56 -3.20
N ILE A 522 17.26 -5.65 -3.99
CA ILE A 522 18.31 -6.66 -3.82
C ILE A 522 18.95 -6.53 -2.43
N PHE A 523 19.26 -5.31 -2.00
CA PHE A 523 19.85 -5.07 -0.67
C PHE A 523 18.90 -5.43 0.47
N ARG A 524 17.62 -5.06 0.37
CA ARG A 524 16.59 -5.47 1.34
C ARG A 524 16.45 -6.99 1.42
N ASN A 525 16.45 -7.69 0.29
CA ASN A 525 16.37 -9.14 0.23
C ASN A 525 17.61 -9.80 0.85
N TYR A 526 18.82 -9.29 0.58
CA TYR A 526 20.04 -9.80 1.22
C TYR A 526 20.02 -9.62 2.73
N VAL A 527 19.70 -8.40 3.18
CA VAL A 527 19.65 -8.09 4.62
C VAL A 527 18.51 -8.84 5.30
N GLY A 528 17.41 -9.12 4.60
CA GLY A 528 16.24 -9.80 5.14
C GLY A 528 15.28 -8.83 5.85
N VAL A 529 15.09 -7.63 5.31
CA VAL A 529 14.29 -6.55 5.92
C VAL A 529 13.18 -6.06 5.00
N GLY A 530 12.06 -5.67 5.60
CA GLY A 530 10.93 -5.08 4.88
C GLY A 530 11.23 -3.68 4.33
N PRO A 531 10.30 -3.09 3.57
CA PRO A 531 10.48 -1.78 2.93
C PRO A 531 10.84 -0.64 3.88
N ASP A 532 10.37 -0.70 5.13
CA ASP A 532 10.63 0.29 6.16
C ASP A 532 11.72 -0.12 7.16
N GLY A 533 12.51 -1.16 6.84
CA GLY A 533 13.58 -1.67 7.71
C GLY A 533 13.10 -2.62 8.81
N TRP A 534 11.82 -3.00 8.79
CA TRP A 534 11.25 -3.94 9.76
C TRP A 534 11.76 -5.38 9.57
N VAL A 535 11.95 -6.09 10.68
CA VAL A 535 12.32 -7.50 10.72
C VAL A 535 11.71 -8.19 11.95
N PRO A 536 11.35 -9.48 11.88
CA PRO A 536 10.99 -10.26 13.06
C PRO A 536 12.06 -10.19 14.17
N SER A 537 11.64 -10.12 15.42
CA SER A 537 12.53 -9.90 16.57
C SER A 537 13.62 -10.96 16.69
N ASP A 538 13.32 -12.22 16.39
CA ASP A 538 14.23 -13.37 16.37
C ASP A 538 15.29 -13.28 15.26
N ARG A 539 14.99 -12.57 14.16
CA ARG A 539 15.90 -12.39 13.01
C ARG A 539 16.68 -11.09 13.03
N TYR A 540 16.45 -10.22 14.03
CA TYR A 540 17.05 -8.90 14.09
C TYR A 540 18.58 -8.92 14.06
N HIS A 541 19.20 -9.72 14.93
CA HIS A 541 20.66 -9.78 15.03
C HIS A 541 21.31 -10.26 13.74
N GLY A 542 20.81 -11.34 13.13
CA GLY A 542 21.32 -11.83 11.86
C GLY A 542 21.13 -10.83 10.71
N SER A 543 20.06 -10.03 10.73
CA SER A 543 19.84 -8.98 9.73
C SER A 543 20.79 -7.79 9.93
N LYS A 544 21.05 -7.38 11.18
CA LYS A 544 22.07 -6.36 11.48
C LYS A 544 23.48 -6.82 11.08
N GLU A 545 23.82 -8.09 11.28
CA GLU A 545 25.11 -8.65 10.82
C GLU A 545 25.24 -8.59 9.29
N ARG A 546 24.19 -8.99 8.55
CA ARG A 546 24.18 -8.90 7.08
C ARG A 546 24.21 -7.46 6.59
N GLU A 547 23.52 -6.55 7.26
CA GLU A 547 23.56 -5.11 6.97
C GLU A 547 24.96 -4.54 7.14
N LEU A 548 25.63 -4.84 8.25
CA LEU A 548 27.02 -4.43 8.49
C LEU A 548 27.96 -5.02 7.43
N LYS A 549 27.79 -6.30 7.07
CA LYS A 549 28.59 -6.93 6.01
C LYS A 549 28.36 -6.27 4.66
N LEU A 550 27.11 -5.91 4.33
CA LEU A 550 26.79 -5.18 3.10
C LEU A 550 27.48 -3.81 3.09
N LYS A 551 27.50 -3.10 4.24
CA LYS A 551 28.18 -1.82 4.40
C LYS A 551 29.68 -1.94 4.20
N GLU A 552 30.31 -2.98 4.76
CA GLU A 552 31.73 -3.27 4.55
C GLU A 552 32.06 -3.49 3.07
N LEU A 553 31.27 -4.34 2.39
CA LEU A 553 31.45 -4.59 0.95
C LEU A 553 31.30 -3.32 0.12
N ALA A 554 30.38 -2.43 0.50
CA ALA A 554 30.22 -1.13 -0.16
C ALA A 554 31.43 -0.22 0.03
N LEU A 555 31.98 -0.17 1.25
CA LEU A 555 33.17 0.62 1.55
C LEU A 555 34.44 0.05 0.91
N GLU A 556 34.54 -1.27 0.75
CA GLU A 556 35.63 -1.94 0.02
C GLU A 556 35.56 -1.70 -1.49
N ALA A 557 34.35 -1.61 -2.05
CA ALA A 557 34.13 -1.31 -3.47
C ALA A 557 34.33 0.18 -3.83
N ALA A 558 34.46 1.07 -2.83
CA ALA A 558 34.68 2.50 -3.03
C ALA A 558 36.02 2.78 -3.72
N LYS A 559 36.04 3.71 -4.69
CA LYS A 559 37.22 3.97 -5.54
C LYS A 559 38.15 5.01 -4.98
N SER A 560 37.67 5.80 -4.02
CA SER A 560 38.38 6.90 -3.41
C SER A 560 37.94 7.07 -1.95
N GLU A 561 38.73 7.81 -1.18
CA GLU A 561 38.34 8.17 0.19
C GLU A 561 37.08 9.06 0.21
N GLU A 562 36.92 9.92 -0.80
CA GLU A 562 35.71 10.73 -0.96
C GLU A 562 34.46 9.86 -1.16
N ASP A 563 34.55 8.80 -1.96
CA ASP A 563 33.45 7.85 -2.15
C ASP A 563 33.13 7.10 -0.85
N ARG A 564 34.14 6.72 -0.06
CA ARG A 564 33.95 6.06 1.24
C ARG A 564 33.18 6.97 2.21
N VAL A 565 33.52 8.26 2.26
CA VAL A 565 32.81 9.25 3.07
C VAL A 565 31.35 9.36 2.61
N LYS A 566 31.11 9.54 1.30
CA LYS A 566 29.75 9.65 0.75
C LYS A 566 28.88 8.42 1.04
N ILE A 567 29.42 7.21 0.86
CA ILE A 567 28.73 5.95 1.17
C ILE A 567 28.39 5.88 2.65
N SER A 568 29.32 6.25 3.53
CA SER A 568 29.11 6.19 4.98
C SER A 568 28.01 7.16 5.44
N GLU A 569 28.03 8.40 4.93
CA GLU A 569 27.06 9.46 5.27
C GLU A 569 25.67 9.19 4.70
N ASN A 570 25.57 8.56 3.53
CA ASN A 570 24.31 8.30 2.82
C ASN A 570 23.95 6.80 2.79
N TRP A 571 24.44 6.05 3.77
CA TRP A 571 24.13 4.62 3.84
C TRP A 571 22.63 4.41 4.00
N ILE A 572 22.06 3.56 3.15
CA ILE A 572 20.62 3.33 3.01
C ILE A 572 19.92 2.84 4.28
N PHE A 573 20.68 2.32 5.25
CA PHE A 573 20.17 1.80 6.53
C PHE A 573 20.69 2.59 7.74
N ASN A 574 21.18 3.82 7.55
CA ASN A 574 21.47 4.72 8.67
C ASN A 574 20.18 5.28 9.27
N ASP A 575 20.21 5.57 10.58
CA ASP A 575 19.22 6.44 11.21
C ASP A 575 19.27 7.84 10.57
N PHE A 576 18.11 8.48 10.43
CA PHE A 576 18.02 9.81 9.85
C PHE A 576 16.82 10.59 10.38
N ASN A 577 16.89 11.92 10.28
CA ASN A 577 15.82 12.80 10.74
C ASN A 577 14.65 12.81 9.73
N GLU A 578 13.59 12.08 10.03
CA GLU A 578 12.36 12.04 9.21
C GLU A 578 11.45 13.25 9.40
N GLU A 579 11.57 14.02 10.49
CA GLU A 579 10.68 15.15 10.79
C GLU A 579 10.76 16.27 9.75
N ILE A 580 11.83 16.31 8.96
CA ILE A 580 11.95 17.28 7.87
C ILE A 580 11.07 16.97 6.66
N TYR A 581 10.57 15.73 6.55
CA TYR A 581 9.70 15.22 5.48
C TYR A 581 8.22 15.13 5.88
N ARG A 582 7.93 15.24 7.19
CA ARG A 582 6.59 15.10 7.76
C ARG A 582 5.78 16.39 7.69
#